data_AF-A0A969AGW9-F1
#
_entry.id   AF-A0A969AGW9-F1
#
_cell.length_a   1.000
_cell.length_b   1.000
_cell.length_c   1.000
_cell.angle_alpha   90.00
_cell.angle_beta   90.00
_cell.angle_gamma   90.00
#
_symmetry.space_group_name_H-M   'P 1'
#
loop_
_entity.id
_entity.type
_entity.pdbx_description
1 polymer ?
#
loop_
_entity_poly.entity_id
_entity_poly.type
_entity_poly.pdbx_seq_one_letter_code
_entity_poly.pdbx_strand_id
1 'polypeptide(L)'
;MIDLSESNFANNSKMPLTCEQKKIVQEYYFLATLKSLSEEQSQRMAVILEFAIEDNVIDFFITEIDYLIADRLNLIDETELRNYQANLCEYLLLDLDKGKYQIKKVK
;
A
#
# COMPACT_ATOMS: atom_id res chain seq x y z
N MET A 1 19.66 -4.33 4.03
CA MET A 1 18.40 -5.06 3.78
C MET A 1 17.47 -4.64 4.90
N ILE A 2 16.56 -3.70 4.66
CA ILE A 2 15.67 -3.19 5.73
C ILE A 2 14.55 -4.21 5.92
N ASP A 3 14.40 -4.65 7.15
CA ASP A 3 13.35 -5.56 7.57
C ASP A 3 12.03 -4.78 7.69
N LEU A 4 11.03 -5.18 6.92
CA LEU A 4 9.69 -4.59 6.91
C LEU A 4 8.81 -5.12 8.07
N SER A 5 9.39 -5.94 8.96
CA SER A 5 8.71 -6.55 10.10
C SER A 5 8.28 -5.56 11.19
N GLU A 6 8.87 -4.36 11.25
CA GLU A 6 8.53 -3.34 12.27
C GLU A 6 7.22 -2.59 11.98
N SER A 7 6.68 -2.73 10.77
CA SER A 7 5.33 -2.25 10.49
C SER A 7 4.34 -3.34 10.90
N ASN A 8 3.49 -3.06 11.90
CA ASN A 8 2.35 -3.91 12.26
C ASN A 8 1.36 -4.17 11.09
N PHE A 9 1.64 -3.62 9.91
CA PHE A 9 1.01 -3.93 8.62
C PHE A 9 1.34 -5.32 8.07
N ALA A 10 2.55 -5.82 8.29
CA ALA A 10 3.03 -7.04 7.62
C ALA A 10 2.33 -8.33 8.07
N ASN A 11 1.57 -8.29 9.18
CA ASN A 11 1.01 -9.50 9.80
C ASN A 11 -0.48 -9.75 9.54
N ASN A 12 -1.28 -8.79 9.02
CA ASN A 12 -2.75 -8.95 9.02
C ASN A 12 -3.52 -8.69 7.71
N SER A 13 -2.89 -8.35 6.59
CA SER A 13 -3.57 -8.37 5.28
C SER A 13 -2.89 -9.36 4.33
N LYS A 14 -3.41 -10.59 4.28
CA LYS A 14 -3.05 -11.57 3.25
C LYS A 14 -3.67 -11.17 1.91
N MET A 15 -3.16 -10.11 1.28
CA MET A 15 -3.26 -9.97 -0.16
C MET A 15 -1.85 -10.27 -0.71
N PRO A 16 -1.53 -11.54 -1.02
CA PRO A 16 -0.18 -11.89 -1.44
C PRO A 16 0.08 -11.29 -2.82
N LEU A 17 0.94 -10.26 -2.87
CA LEU A 17 1.49 -9.75 -4.12
C LEU A 17 2.09 -10.90 -4.93
N THR A 18 1.82 -10.91 -6.24
CA THR A 18 2.58 -11.77 -7.14
C THR A 18 4.05 -11.35 -7.15
N CYS A 19 4.94 -12.24 -7.61
CA CYS A 19 6.37 -11.91 -7.75
C CYS A 19 6.60 -10.68 -8.63
N GLU A 20 5.74 -10.44 -9.62
CA GLU A 20 5.82 -9.29 -10.52
C GLU A 20 5.35 -8.01 -9.85
N GLN A 21 4.16 -8.02 -9.25
CA GLN A 21 3.63 -6.88 -8.49
C GLN A 21 4.59 -6.48 -7.37
N LYS A 22 5.19 -7.45 -6.68
CA LYS A 22 6.20 -7.18 -5.64
C LYS A 22 7.41 -6.42 -6.17
N LYS A 23 7.89 -6.75 -7.38
CA LYS A 23 9.00 -6.01 -8.01
C LYS A 23 8.59 -4.58 -8.32
N ILE A 24 7.39 -4.39 -8.87
CA ILE A 24 6.87 -3.05 -9.22
C ILE A 24 6.75 -2.18 -7.96
N VAL A 25 6.13 -2.71 -6.90
CA VAL A 25 5.96 -2.01 -5.62
C VAL A 25 7.31 -1.68 -4.98
N GLN A 26 8.28 -2.61 -5.01
CA GLN A 26 9.63 -2.37 -4.50
C GLN A 26 10.39 -1.32 -5.31
N GLU A 27 10.24 -1.33 -6.63
CA GLU A 27 10.86 -0.35 -7.52
C GLU A 27 10.28 1.05 -7.29
N TYR A 28 8.95 1.15 -7.15
CA TYR A 28 8.30 2.41 -6.78
C TYR A 28 8.85 2.97 -5.47
N TYR A 29 8.88 2.16 -4.41
CA TYR A 29 9.43 2.57 -3.11
C TYR A 29 10.87 3.07 -3.22
N PHE A 30 11.71 2.36 -3.99
CA PHE A 30 13.08 2.78 -4.21
C PHE A 30 13.13 4.16 -4.89
N LEU A 31 12.38 4.35 -5.97
CA LEU A 31 12.34 5.62 -6.70
C LEU A 31 11.78 6.77 -5.84
N ALA A 32 10.68 6.54 -5.12
CA ALA A 32 10.00 7.55 -4.30
C ALA A 32 10.83 8.02 -3.10
N THR A 33 11.81 7.23 -2.66
CA THR A 33 12.73 7.60 -1.57
C THR A 33 14.00 8.32 -2.05
N LEU A 34 14.21 8.45 -3.37
CA LEU A 34 15.34 9.21 -3.91
C LEU A 34 15.11 10.71 -3.71
N LYS A 35 16.16 11.43 -3.28
CA LYS A 35 16.13 12.89 -3.14
C LYS A 35 15.87 13.62 -4.46
N SER A 36 16.26 13.02 -5.57
CA SER A 36 16.08 13.54 -6.92
C SER A 36 16.03 12.38 -7.91
N LEU A 37 15.20 12.49 -8.93
CA LEU A 37 15.09 11.52 -10.01
C LEU A 37 15.83 12.04 -11.25
N SER A 38 16.54 11.16 -11.94
CA SER A 38 16.94 11.40 -13.33
C SER A 38 15.72 11.39 -14.26
N GLU A 39 15.90 11.80 -15.51
CA GLU A 39 14.83 11.74 -16.52
C GLU A 39 14.35 10.30 -16.72
N GLU A 40 15.26 9.34 -16.87
CA GLU A 40 14.95 7.91 -17.01
C GLU A 40 14.20 7.37 -15.78
N GLN A 41 14.64 7.74 -14.58
CA GLN A 41 13.97 7.35 -13.33
C GLN A 41 12.57 7.94 -13.20
N SER A 42 12.38 9.19 -13.66
CA SER A 42 11.08 9.86 -13.66
C SER A 42 10.12 9.20 -14.65
N GLN A 43 10.60 8.86 -15.85
CA GLN A 43 9.83 8.10 -16.84
C GLN A 43 9.47 6.71 -16.31
N ARG A 44 10.40 6.04 -15.64
CA ARG A 44 10.15 4.73 -15.04
C ARG A 44 9.09 4.80 -13.94
N MET A 45 9.14 5.81 -13.08
CA MET A 45 8.13 6.05 -12.07
C MET A 45 6.76 6.33 -12.69
N ALA A 46 6.68 7.14 -13.75
CA ALA A 46 5.43 7.41 -14.46
C ALA A 46 4.81 6.12 -15.02
N VAL A 47 5.63 5.25 -15.63
CA VAL A 47 5.17 3.92 -16.12
C VAL A 47 4.61 3.06 -14.98
N ILE A 48 5.25 3.07 -13.80
CA ILE A 48 4.74 2.32 -12.65
C ILE A 48 3.38 2.85 -12.19
N LEU A 49 3.21 4.18 -12.17
CA LEU A 49 1.93 4.82 -11.83
C LEU A 49 0.85 4.52 -12.87
N GLU A 50 1.19 4.46 -14.15
CA GLU A 50 0.26 4.02 -15.21
C GLU A 50 -0.21 2.58 -14.98
N PHE A 51 0.69 1.66 -14.59
CA PHE A 51 0.30 0.29 -14.23
C PHE A 51 -0.61 0.25 -13.00
N ALA A 52 -0.39 1.14 -12.03
CA ALA A 52 -1.21 1.21 -10.83
C ALA A 52 -2.68 1.53 -11.14
N ILE A 53 -2.93 2.40 -12.12
CA ILE A 53 -4.29 2.74 -12.55
C ILE A 53 -5.09 1.51 -13.00
N GLU A 54 -4.41 0.50 -13.56
CA GLU A 54 -5.04 -0.72 -14.07
C GLU A 54 -5.06 -1.88 -13.05
N ASP A 55 -4.15 -1.88 -12.06
CA ASP A 55 -4.03 -2.93 -11.04
C ASP A 55 -4.28 -2.35 -9.64
N ASN A 56 -5.53 -2.53 -9.17
CA ASN A 56 -5.97 -2.09 -7.84
C ASN A 56 -5.11 -2.60 -6.68
N VAL A 57 -4.41 -3.74 -6.84
CA VAL A 57 -3.50 -4.24 -5.80
C VAL A 57 -2.24 -3.39 -5.77
N ILE A 58 -1.66 -3.09 -6.93
CA ILE A 58 -0.50 -2.21 -7.03
C ILE A 58 -0.85 -0.79 -6.54
N ASP A 59 -1.99 -0.25 -6.98
CA ASP A 59 -2.50 1.06 -6.56
C ASP A 59 -2.60 1.19 -5.03
N PHE A 60 -3.20 0.17 -4.39
CA PHE A 60 -3.30 0.09 -2.94
C PHE A 60 -1.90 0.18 -2.30
N PHE A 61 -0.95 -0.66 -2.71
CA PHE A 61 0.38 -0.66 -2.10
C PHE A 61 1.21 0.59 -2.41
N ILE A 62 1.03 1.21 -3.57
CA ILE A 62 1.66 2.51 -3.89
C ILE A 62 1.11 3.59 -2.96
N THR A 63 -0.21 3.63 -2.76
CA THR A 63 -0.85 4.55 -1.81
C THR A 63 -0.28 4.37 -0.39
N GLU A 64 -0.17 3.13 0.09
CA GLU A 64 0.46 2.84 1.39
C GLU A 64 1.89 3.36 1.48
N ILE A 65 2.68 3.20 0.41
CA ILE A 65 4.06 3.69 0.35
C ILE A 65 4.09 5.21 0.42
N ASP A 66 3.23 5.91 -0.30
CA ASP A 66 3.18 7.37 -0.31
C ASP A 66 2.86 7.91 1.09
N TYR A 67 1.89 7.30 1.78
CA TYR A 67 1.58 7.66 3.16
C TYR A 67 2.77 7.43 4.10
N LEU A 68 3.47 6.29 3.97
CA LEU A 68 4.65 6.00 4.77
C LEU A 68 5.79 7.01 4.51
N ILE A 69 6.00 7.42 3.26
CA ILE A 69 7.03 8.39 2.91
C ILE A 69 6.64 9.78 3.42
N ALA A 70 5.38 10.17 3.28
CA ALA A 70 4.86 11.43 3.78
C ALA A 70 5.00 11.54 5.30
N ASP A 71 4.69 10.47 6.05
CA ASP A 71 4.90 10.37 7.49
C ASP A 71 6.37 10.59 7.86
N ARG A 72 7.28 9.85 7.20
CA ARG A 72 8.72 9.95 7.45
C ARG A 72 9.32 11.32 7.14
N LEU A 73 8.72 12.04 6.19
CA LEU A 73 9.12 13.39 5.83
C LEU A 73 8.41 14.47 6.66
N ASN A 74 7.59 14.08 7.66
CA ASN A 74 6.74 14.97 8.44
C ASN A 74 5.86 15.88 7.55
N LEU A 75 5.40 15.35 6.42
CA LEU A 75 4.53 16.06 5.47
C LEU A 75 3.04 15.91 5.79
N ILE A 76 2.69 14.96 6.66
CA ILE A 76 1.32 14.74 7.15
C ILE A 76 1.28 14.96 8.65
N ASP A 77 0.15 15.47 9.15
CA ASP A 77 -0.07 15.62 10.59
C ASP A 77 -0.53 14.31 11.26
N GLU A 78 -0.40 14.18 12.58
CA GLU A 78 -0.80 12.97 13.30
C GLU A 78 -2.32 12.64 13.22
N THR A 79 -3.17 13.64 13.01
CA THR A 79 -4.61 13.50 12.77
C THR A 79 -4.87 12.90 11.40
N GLU A 80 -4.18 13.38 10.36
CA GLU A 80 -4.27 12.84 9.00
C GLU A 80 -3.80 11.39 8.95
N LEU A 81 -2.69 11.08 9.62
CA LEU A 81 -2.19 9.71 9.76
C LEU A 81 -3.21 8.81 10.47
N ARG A 82 -3.81 9.28 11.57
CA ARG A 82 -4.84 8.52 12.29
C ARG A 82 -6.10 8.27 11.45
N ASN A 83 -6.55 9.27 10.69
CA ASN A 83 -7.70 9.13 9.79
C ASN A 83 -7.40 8.12 8.68
N TYR A 84 -6.20 8.17 8.10
CA TYR A 84 -5.76 7.19 7.12
C TYR A 84 -5.78 5.78 7.68
N GLN A 85 -5.15 5.57 8.84
CA GLN A 85 -5.11 4.26 9.51
C GLN A 85 -6.52 3.74 9.85
N ALA A 86 -7.44 4.62 10.26
CA ALA A 86 -8.82 4.25 10.54
C ALA A 86 -9.56 3.80 9.27
N ASN A 87 -9.48 4.57 8.18
CA ASN A 87 -10.09 4.25 6.89
C ASN A 87 -9.56 2.92 6.34
N LEU A 88 -8.25 2.72 6.47
CA LEU A 88 -7.57 1.50 6.04
C LEU A 88 -7.99 0.28 6.86
N CYS A 89 -8.16 0.43 8.17
CA CYS A 89 -8.72 -0.63 9.01
C CYS A 89 -10.15 -0.99 8.60
N GLU A 90 -11.01 0.00 8.31
CA GLU A 90 -12.36 -0.26 7.82
C GLU A 90 -12.36 -1.03 6.50
N TYR A 91 -11.53 -0.61 5.54
CA TYR A 91 -11.39 -1.28 4.25
C TYR A 91 -10.96 -2.75 4.39
N LEU A 92 -9.95 -3.02 5.22
CA LEU A 92 -9.45 -4.37 5.48
C LEU A 92 -10.45 -5.23 6.26
N LEU A 93 -11.22 -4.65 7.19
CA LEU A 93 -12.26 -5.35 7.94
C LEU A 93 -13.46 -5.73 7.06
N LEU A 94 -13.83 -4.88 6.10
CA LEU A 94 -14.89 -5.17 5.13
C LEU A 94 -14.54 -6.36 4.22
N ASP A 95 -13.26 -6.54 3.86
CA ASP A 95 -12.81 -7.69 3.08
C ASP A 95 -12.69 -8.98 3.90
N LEU A 96 -12.47 -8.88 5.22
CA LEU A 96 -12.52 -10.03 6.13
C LEU A 96 -13.96 -10.53 6.36
N ASP A 97 -14.96 -9.65 6.31
CA ASP A 97 -16.36 -10.01 6.56
C ASP A 97 -17.03 -10.69 5.34
N LYS A 98 -16.56 -10.41 4.11
CA LYS A 98 -17.00 -11.11 2.89
C LYS A 98 -16.70 -12.61 2.90
N GLY A 99 -15.80 -13.08 3.78
CA GLY A 99 -15.46 -14.49 3.96
C GLY A 99 -16.32 -15.27 4.96
N LYS A 100 -17.28 -14.64 5.66
CA LYS A 100 -17.99 -15.26 6.80
C LYS A 100 -19.52 -15.23 6.77
N TYR A 101 -20.17 -14.90 5.66
CA TYR A 101 -21.63 -15.03 5.55
C TYR A 101 -22.06 -16.46 5.13
N GLN A 102 -21.96 -17.40 6.08
CA GLN A 102 -22.95 -18.47 6.21
C GLN A 102 -23.76 -18.25 7.49
N ILE A 103 -24.67 -17.27 7.44
CA ILE A 103 -25.70 -17.16 8.47
C ILE A 103 -26.71 -18.29 8.21
N LYS A 104 -26.59 -19.36 9.01
CA LYS A 104 -27.62 -20.39 9.13
C LYS A 104 -28.95 -19.71 9.41
N LYS A 105 -29.92 -19.89 8.51
CA LYS A 105 -31.33 -19.59 8.80
C LYS A 105 -31.76 -20.48 9.97
N VAL A 106 -32.02 -19.86 11.10
CA VAL A 106 -32.73 -20.44 12.24
C VAL A 106 -34.14 -20.82 11.76
N LYS A 107 -34.53 -22.06 12.00
CA LYS A 107 -35.91 -22.55 11.92
C LYS A 107 -36.30 -23.10 13.28
#